data_AF-A0A1V5S5V0-F1
#
_entry.id   AF-A0A1V5S5V0-F1
#
_cell.length_a   1.000
_cell.length_b   1.000
_cell.length_c   1.000
_cell.angle_alpha   90.00
_cell.angle_beta   90.00
_cell.angle_gamma   90.00
#
_symmetry.space_group_name_H-M   'P 1'
#
loop_
_entity.id
_entity.type
_entity.pdbx_description
1 polymer ?
#
loop_
_entity_poly.entity_id
_entity_poly.type
_entity_poly.pdbx_seq_one_letter_code
_entity_poly.pdbx_strand_id
1 'polypeptide(L)' 'MSKKTIKENNGEQLVSIFIPKQNRGDTQRFVSVNGERILVQTGVEVRIPEKFARVINNSDEMQAQAESFIQANIAQ' A
#
# COMPACT_ATOMS: atom_id res chain seq x y z
N MET A 1 11.86 -0.93 -18.75
CA MET A 1 11.94 -0.61 -17.29
C MET A 1 11.65 0.87 -17.12
N SER A 2 10.49 1.23 -16.59
CA SER A 2 10.03 2.62 -16.50
C SER A 2 10.73 3.34 -15.34
N LYS A 3 11.32 4.50 -15.62
CA LYS A 3 12.07 5.31 -14.64
C LYS A 3 11.11 5.85 -13.57
N LYS A 4 11.20 5.35 -12.34
CA LYS A 4 10.46 5.88 -11.17
C LYS A 4 10.93 7.32 -10.92
N THR A 5 10.11 8.30 -11.27
CA THR A 5 10.42 9.72 -11.07
C THR A 5 10.23 10.08 -9.60
N ILE A 6 11.33 10.21 -8.86
CA ILE A 6 11.37 10.70 -7.49
C ILE A 6 11.17 12.21 -7.55
N LYS A 7 10.14 12.75 -6.89
CA LYS A 7 10.04 14.18 -6.58
C LYS A 7 10.20 14.30 -5.07
N GLU A 8 11.03 15.20 -4.59
CA GLU A 8 11.23 15.45 -3.16
C GLU A 8 10.21 16.50 -2.70
N ASN A 9 9.45 16.21 -1.65
CA ASN A 9 8.71 17.21 -0.89
C ASN A 9 9.17 17.06 0.57
N ASN A 10 9.65 18.14 1.18
CA ASN A 10 10.17 18.17 2.55
C ASN A 10 11.31 17.18 2.87
N GLY A 11 12.15 16.82 1.88
CA GLY A 11 13.26 15.87 2.07
C GLY A 11 12.84 14.40 2.14
N GLU A 12 11.56 14.09 1.90
CA GLU A 12 11.06 12.72 1.88
C GLU A 12 10.95 12.18 0.45
N GLN A 13 11.44 10.94 0.26
CA GLN A 13 11.37 10.25 -1.02
C GLN A 13 9.92 9.84 -1.33
N LEU A 14 9.32 10.46 -2.35
CA LEU A 14 8.02 10.07 -2.87
C LEU A 14 8.15 8.86 -3.79
N VAL A 15 7.35 7.83 -3.54
CA VAL A 15 7.25 6.62 -4.36
C VAL A 15 5.82 6.45 -4.86
N SER A 16 5.68 5.94 -6.10
CA SER A 16 4.36 5.56 -6.60
C SER A 16 3.93 4.21 -6.02
N ILE A 17 2.67 4.15 -5.60
CA ILE A 17 2.00 2.96 -5.11
C ILE A 17 0.60 2.87 -5.71
N PHE A 18 0.12 1.64 -5.87
CA PHE A 18 -1.23 1.34 -6.30
C PHE A 18 -1.85 0.36 -5.30
N ILE A 19 -2.98 0.74 -4.72
CA ILE A 19 -3.73 -0.13 -3.80
C ILE A 19 -4.99 -0.60 -4.54
N PRO A 20 -5.19 -1.91 -4.76
CA PRO A 20 -6.39 -2.41 -5.40
C PRO A 20 -7.63 -2.16 -4.51
N LYS A 21 -8.79 -1.95 -5.14
CA LYS A 21 -10.06 -1.84 -4.41
C LYS A 21 -10.54 -3.23 -4.02
N GLN A 22 -10.92 -3.43 -2.76
CA GLN A 22 -11.54 -4.69 -2.35
C GLN A 22 -13.03 -4.73 -2.67
N ASN A 23 -13.73 -3.58 -2.58
CA ASN A 23 -15.17 -3.45 -2.80
C ASN A 23 -15.52 -2.13 -3.51
N ARG A 24 -16.74 -1.98 -4.01
CA ARG A 24 -17.20 -0.74 -4.67
C ARG A 24 -17.16 0.50 -3.76
N GLY A 25 -17.34 0.32 -2.46
CA GLY A 25 -17.27 1.37 -1.45
C GLY A 25 -15.87 1.65 -0.90
N ASP A 26 -14.88 0.83 -1.26
CA ASP A 26 -13.50 1.00 -0.83
C ASP A 26 -12.82 2.03 -1.74
N THR A 27 -12.95 3.31 -1.39
CA THR A 27 -12.41 4.44 -2.17
C THR A 27 -11.10 4.98 -1.62
N GLN A 28 -10.86 4.79 -0.33
CA GLN A 28 -9.75 5.42 0.38
C GLN A 28 -9.28 4.51 1.52
N ARG A 29 -7.96 4.42 1.70
CA ARG A 29 -7.32 3.68 2.78
C ARG A 29 -6.58 4.64 3.70
N PHE A 30 -6.89 4.53 4.98
CA PHE A 30 -6.23 5.30 6.03
C PHE A 30 -4.94 4.59 6.46
N VAL A 31 -3.82 5.32 6.48
CA VAL A 31 -2.53 4.77 6.89
C VAL A 31 -1.90 5.71 7.90
N SER A 32 -1.44 5.16 9.02
CA SER A 32 -0.79 5.90 10.11
C SER A 32 0.58 5.29 10.40
N VAL A 33 1.61 6.12 10.46
CA VAL A 33 3.00 5.74 10.74
C VAL A 33 3.57 6.74 11.75
N ASN A 34 3.97 6.25 12.92
CA ASN A 34 4.63 7.05 13.97
C ASN A 34 3.90 8.36 14.34
N GLY A 35 2.56 8.34 14.36
CA GLY A 35 1.73 9.51 14.70
C GLY A 35 1.41 10.42 13.50
N GLU A 36 2.06 10.23 12.35
CA GLU A 36 1.66 10.85 11.11
C GLU A 36 0.61 10.01 10.38
N ARG A 37 -0.36 10.67 9.75
CA ARG A 37 -1.49 10.02 9.10
C ARG A 37 -1.71 10.57 7.71
N ILE A 38 -1.96 9.68 6.77
CA ILE A 38 -2.35 10.02 5.40
C ILE A 38 -3.57 9.22 4.98
N LEU A 39 -4.24 9.75 3.97
CA LEU A 39 -5.40 9.13 3.35
C LEU A 39 -5.06 8.87 1.88
N VAL A 40 -4.96 7.60 1.51
CA VAL A 40 -4.51 7.17 0.18
C VAL A 40 -5.72 6.72 -0.63
N GLN A 41 -5.86 7.20 -1.87
CA GLN A 41 -6.93 6.74 -2.75
C GLN A 41 -6.66 5.33 -3.25
N THR A 42 -7.68 4.48 -3.26
CA THR A 42 -7.61 3.12 -3.79
C THR A 42 -8.07 3.08 -5.24
N GLY A 43 -7.52 2.13 -6.01
CA GLY A 43 -7.78 1.95 -7.43
C GLY A 43 -7.18 3.01 -8.36
N VAL A 44 -6.26 3.85 -7.86
CA VAL A 44 -5.53 4.85 -8.64
C VAL A 44 -4.06 4.79 -8.23
N GLU A 45 -3.13 5.05 -9.15
CA GLU A 45 -1.71 5.18 -8.82
C GLU A 45 -1.47 6.53 -8.13
N VAL A 46 -0.93 6.49 -6.92
CA VAL A 46 -0.73 7.68 -6.07
C VAL A 46 0.74 7.77 -5.66
N ARG A 47 1.29 8.99 -5.56
CA ARG A 47 2.64 9.22 -5.04
C ARG A 47 2.57 9.60 -3.57
N ILE A 48 3.18 8.78 -2.72
CA ILE A 48 3.20 8.96 -1.27
C ILE A 48 4.62 8.83 -0.72
N PRO A 49 4.92 9.33 0.49
CA PRO A 49 6.23 9.16 1.09
C PRO A 49 6.55 7.67 1.32
N GLU A 50 7.82 7.31 1.15
CA GLU A 50 8.29 5.92 1.23
C GLU A 50 7.92 5.22 2.53
N LYS A 51 7.95 5.93 3.67
CA LYS A 51 7.57 5.39 4.98
C LYS A 51 6.16 4.78 4.99
N PHE A 52 5.21 5.44 4.35
CA PHE A 52 3.84 4.93 4.23
C PHE A 52 3.75 3.80 3.21
N ALA A 53 4.47 3.91 2.08
CA ALA A 53 4.50 2.87 1.06
C ALA A 53 5.05 1.53 1.58
N ARG A 54 6.10 1.57 2.41
CA ARG A 54 6.66 0.37 3.05
C ARG A 54 5.62 -0.32 3.93
N VAL A 55 4.86 0.42 4.72
CA VAL A 55 3.83 -0.14 5.60
C VAL A 55 2.71 -0.78 4.80
N ILE A 56 2.30 -0.16 3.69
CA ILE A 56 1.29 -0.73 2.79
C ILE A 56 1.80 -2.04 2.18
N ASN A 57 3.01 -2.05 1.62
CA ASN A 57 3.59 -3.26 1.02
C ASN A 57 3.72 -4.40 2.05
N ASN A 58 4.19 -4.11 3.27
CA ASN A 58 4.28 -5.10 4.34
C ASN A 58 2.90 -5.67 4.70
N SER A 59 1.86 -4.83 4.72
CA SER A 59 0.48 -5.26 4.94
C SER A 59 -0.01 -6.19 3.83
N ASP A 60 0.31 -5.88 2.57
CA ASP A 60 -0.11 -6.67 1.41
C ASP A 60 0.63 -8.02 1.37
N GLU A 61 1.93 -8.04 1.67
CA GLU A 61 2.71 -9.28 1.82
C GLU A 61 2.16 -10.17 2.92
N MET A 62 1.83 -9.59 4.09
CA MET A 62 1.23 -10.32 5.19
C MET A 62 -0.14 -10.90 4.83
N GLN A 63 -0.97 -10.14 4.10
CA GLN A 63 -2.27 -10.63 3.64
C GLN A 63 -2.11 -11.79 2.66
N ALA A 64 -1.19 -11.70 1.70
CA ALA A 64 -0.92 -12.79 0.76
C ALA A 64 -0.41 -14.07 1.46
N GLN A 65 0.43 -13.92 2.48
CA GLN A 65 0.89 -15.06 3.29
C GLN A 65 -0.25 -15.71 4.07
N ALA A 66 -1.14 -14.91 4.66
CA ALA A 66 -2.30 -15.41 5.39
C ALA A 66 -3.27 -16.16 4.47
N GLU A 67 -3.56 -15.62 3.29
CA GLU A 67 -4.40 -16.25 2.27
C GLU A 67 -3.81 -17.60 1.81
N SER A 68 -2.51 -17.64 1.55
CA SER A 68 -1.79 -18.88 1.20
C SER A 68 -1.92 -19.95 2.29
N PHE A 69 -1.74 -19.56 3.57
CA PHE A 69 -1.89 -20.47 4.70
C PHE A 69 -3.33 -21.00 4.85
N ILE A 70 -4.33 -20.14 4.70
CA ILE A 70 -5.75 -20.53 4.76
C ILE A 70 -6.06 -21.52 3.63
N GLN A 71 -5.64 -21.22 2.40
CA GLN A 71 -5.89 -22.08 1.24
C GLN A 71 -5.25 -23.47 1.41
N ALA A 72 -4.04 -23.54 1.96
CA ALA A 72 -3.35 -24.80 2.23
C ALA A 72 -4.08 -25.67 3.27
N ASN A 73 -4.73 -25.06 4.26
CA ASN A 73 -5.45 -25.78 5.32
C ASN A 73 -6.90 -26.16 4.93
N ILE A 74 -7.52 -25.45 3.99
CA ILE A 74 -8.85 -25.82 3.45
C ILE A 74 -8.76 -27.02 2.50
N ALA A 75 -7.60 -27.20 1.84
CA ALA A 75 -7.38 -28.29 0.88
C ALA A 75 -6.93 -29.62 1.52
N GLN A 76 -6.79 -29.68 2.85
CA GLN A 76 -6.50 -30.90 3.63
C GLN A 76 -7.79 -31.55 4.12
#